data_AF-A0A533RLB8-F1
#
_entry.id   AF-A0A533RLB8-F1
#
_cell.length_a   1.000
_cell.length_b   1.000
_cell.length_c   1.000
_cell.angle_alpha   90.00
_cell.angle_beta   90.00
_cell.angle_gamma   90.00
#
_symmetry.space_group_name_H-M   'P 1'
#
loop_
_entity.id
_entity.type
_entity.pdbx_description
1 polymer ?
#
loop_
_entity_poly.entity_id
_entity_poly.type
_entity_poly.pdbx_seq_one_letter_code
_entity_poly.pdbx_strand_id
1 'polypeptide(L)'
;MKTVLALLCAAVAALMLWLAVDAALQQDVIAAGRRLWTDPWYRVLLADAYAGFLFFWLWVAWRERSAGRGCLWLLLIMTLGNLAAAAYLLLQLRDWQPADGIARLLLGNRRSVPPAGTPRQRFDGGAPG
;
A
#
# COMPACT_ATOMS: atom_id res chain seq x y z
N MET A 1 -3.46 -14.66 11.76
CA MET A 1 -3.87 -13.72 10.69
C MET A 1 -2.72 -12.83 10.23
N LYS A 2 -2.03 -12.09 11.11
CA LYS A 2 -0.86 -11.26 10.76
C LYS A 2 0.25 -12.02 10.02
N THR A 3 0.62 -13.21 10.47
CA THR A 3 1.61 -14.07 9.82
C THR A 3 1.18 -14.54 8.43
N VAL A 4 -0.10 -14.89 8.23
CA VAL A 4 -0.62 -15.31 6.93
C VAL A 4 -0.55 -14.17 5.91
N LEU A 5 -0.96 -12.96 6.30
CA LEU A 5 -0.87 -11.78 5.43
C LEU A 5 0.58 -11.41 5.10
N ALA A 6 1.47 -11.50 6.08
CA ALA A 6 2.91 -11.27 5.89
C ALA A 6 3.51 -12.30 4.92
N LEU A 7 3.19 -13.58 5.09
CA LEU A 7 3.64 -14.65 4.19
C LEU A 7 3.11 -14.46 2.78
N LEU A 8 1.85 -14.05 2.62
CA LEU A 8 1.27 -13.77 1.31
C LEU A 8 1.97 -12.59 0.63
N CYS A 9 2.20 -11.49 1.34
CA CYS A 9 2.94 -10.34 0.79
C CYS A 9 4.38 -10.72 0.41
N ALA A 10 5.06 -11.49 1.28
CA ALA A 10 6.40 -11.97 1.02
C ALA A 10 6.46 -12.93 -0.18
N ALA A 11 5.47 -13.82 -0.32
CA ALA A 11 5.36 -14.73 -1.46
C ALA A 11 5.14 -13.97 -2.77
N VAL A 12 4.25 -12.97 -2.79
CA VAL A 12 4.03 -12.11 -3.96
C VAL A 12 5.30 -11.33 -4.32
N ALA A 13 5.98 -10.76 -3.33
CA ALA A 13 7.24 -10.05 -3.54
C ALA A 13 8.35 -10.96 -4.10
N ALA A 14 8.50 -12.15 -3.53
CA ALA A 14 9.48 -13.14 -3.97
C ALA A 14 9.18 -13.64 -5.39
N LEU A 15 7.92 -13.91 -5.70
CA LEU A 15 7.48 -14.31 -7.03
C LEU A 15 7.78 -13.21 -8.07
N MET A 16 7.43 -11.96 -7.77
CA MET A 16 7.67 -10.84 -8.68
C MET A 16 9.17 -10.59 -8.89
N LEU A 17 9.97 -10.70 -7.82
CA LEU A 17 11.42 -10.58 -7.92
C LEU A 17 12.02 -11.70 -8.76
N TRP A 18 11.57 -12.94 -8.56
CA TRP A 18 12.02 -14.08 -9.35
C TRP A 18 11.70 -13.91 -10.83
N LEU A 19 10.45 -13.55 -11.17
CA LEU A 19 10.04 -13.29 -12.55
C LEU A 19 10.84 -12.14 -13.19
N ALA A 20 11.08 -11.06 -12.44
CA ALA A 20 11.85 -9.92 -12.95
C ALA A 20 13.31 -10.30 -13.23
N VAL A 21 13.94 -11.08 -12.35
CA VAL A 21 15.32 -11.56 -12.54
C VAL A 21 15.40 -12.53 -13.72
N ASP A 22 14.49 -13.51 -13.79
CA ASP A 22 14.44 -14.48 -14.89
C ASP A 22 14.28 -13.78 -16.25
N ALA A 23 13.34 -12.83 -16.35
CA ALA A 23 13.13 -12.05 -17.56
C ALA A 23 14.36 -11.18 -17.92
N ALA A 24 14.98 -10.53 -16.93
CA ALA A 24 16.15 -9.67 -17.15
C ALA A 24 17.38 -10.45 -17.62
N LEU A 25 17.51 -11.73 -17.25
CA LEU A 25 18.58 -12.60 -17.74
C LEU A 25 18.36 -13.06 -19.18
N GLN A 26 17.10 -13.18 -19.62
CA GLN A 26 16.77 -13.63 -20.97
C GLN A 26 16.77 -12.49 -21.98
N GLN A 27 16.27 -11.31 -21.61
CA GLN A 27 16.11 -10.21 -22.54
C GLN A 27 16.19 -8.84 -21.84
N ASP A 28 16.81 -7.88 -22.53
CA ASP A 28 16.81 -6.50 -22.09
C ASP A 28 15.38 -5.91 -22.09
N VAL A 29 15.02 -5.23 -21.00
CA VAL A 29 13.69 -4.68 -20.77
C VAL A 29 13.30 -3.61 -21.80
N ILE A 30 14.26 -2.82 -22.29
CA ILE A 30 14.02 -1.77 -23.27
C ILE A 30 13.83 -2.38 -24.66
N ALA A 31 14.61 -3.42 -24.98
CA ALA A 31 14.41 -4.18 -26.21
C ALA A 31 13.04 -4.89 -26.22
N ALA A 32 12.66 -5.51 -25.10
CA ALA A 32 11.33 -6.13 -24.91
C ALA A 32 10.19 -5.11 -25.07
N GLY A 33 10.31 -3.99 -24.38
CA GLY A 33 9.33 -2.91 -24.42
C GLY A 33 9.12 -2.38 -25.83
N ARG A 34 10.19 -2.10 -26.59
CA ARG A 34 10.09 -1.63 -27.98
C ARG A 34 9.37 -2.62 -28.90
N ARG A 35 9.62 -3.91 -28.72
CA ARG A 35 8.98 -4.97 -29.51
C ARG A 35 7.48 -5.10 -29.18
N LEU A 36 7.14 -5.01 -27.90
CA LEU A 36 5.76 -5.15 -27.42
C LEU A 36 4.94 -3.86 -27.56
N TRP A 37 5.57 -2.70 -27.73
CA TRP A 37 4.88 -1.41 -27.83
C TRP A 37 3.89 -1.32 -29.00
N THR A 38 4.15 -2.06 -30.08
CA THR A 38 3.27 -2.12 -31.25
C THR A 38 1.98 -2.89 -30.97
N ASP A 39 1.97 -3.74 -29.92
CA ASP A 39 0.79 -4.47 -29.49
C ASP A 39 -0.15 -3.54 -28.70
N PRO A 40 -1.41 -3.34 -29.17
CA PRO A 40 -2.39 -2.52 -28.48
C PRO A 40 -2.73 -3.02 -27.09
N TRP A 41 -2.78 -4.34 -26.87
CA TRP A 41 -3.10 -4.92 -25.58
C TRP A 41 -1.98 -4.68 -24.57
N TYR A 42 -0.72 -4.80 -24.99
CA TYR A 42 0.42 -4.49 -24.12
C TYR A 42 0.32 -3.08 -23.55
N ARG A 43 -0.02 -2.09 -24.39
CA ARG A 43 -0.25 -0.70 -23.94
C ARG A 43 -1.39 -0.57 -22.94
N VAL A 44 -2.50 -1.29 -23.15
CA VAL A 44 -3.64 -1.28 -22.22
C VAL A 44 -3.27 -1.88 -20.88
N LEU A 45 -2.63 -3.05 -20.86
CA LEU A 45 -2.18 -3.69 -19.62
C LEU A 45 -1.16 -2.83 -18.87
N LEU A 46 -0.24 -2.19 -19.59
CA LEU A 46 0.75 -1.29 -19.00
C LEU A 46 0.07 -0.06 -18.39
N ALA A 47 -0.86 0.56 -19.12
CA ALA A 47 -1.63 1.68 -18.61
C ALA A 47 -2.46 1.31 -17.36
N ASP A 48 -3.12 0.15 -17.38
CA ASP A 48 -3.90 -0.37 -16.25
C ASP A 48 -3.03 -0.59 -15.01
N ALA A 49 -1.86 -1.24 -15.17
CA ALA A 49 -0.92 -1.46 -14.08
C ALA A 49 -0.44 -0.14 -13.45
N TYR A 50 -0.02 0.83 -14.27
CA TYR A 50 0.46 2.12 -13.78
C TYR A 50 -0.66 2.99 -13.18
N ALA A 51 -1.89 2.90 -13.72
CA ALA A 51 -3.05 3.53 -13.11
C ALA A 51 -3.34 2.93 -11.72
N GLY A 52 -3.27 1.60 -11.59
CA GLY A 52 -3.38 0.91 -10.30
C GLY A 52 -2.32 1.36 -9.30
N PHE A 53 -1.06 1.50 -9.75
CA PHE A 53 0.04 2.02 -8.92
C PHE A 53 -0.21 3.47 -8.47
N LEU A 54 -0.77 4.31 -9.35
CA LEU A 54 -1.11 5.69 -9.00
C LEU A 54 -2.24 5.76 -7.98
N PHE A 55 -3.29 4.94 -8.12
CA PHE A 55 -4.36 4.85 -7.12
C PHE A 55 -3.85 4.34 -5.77
N PHE A 56 -2.99 3.32 -5.78
CA PHE A 56 -2.36 2.83 -4.56
C PHE A 56 -1.48 3.90 -3.91
N TRP A 57 -0.69 4.61 -4.70
CA TRP A 57 0.10 5.74 -4.20
C TRP A 57 -0.78 6.85 -3.62
N LEU A 58 -1.89 7.21 -4.27
CA LEU A 58 -2.79 8.24 -3.76
C LEU A 58 -3.33 7.87 -2.37
N TRP A 59 -3.65 6.60 -2.16
CA TRP A 59 -4.00 6.07 -0.84
C TRP A 59 -2.84 6.18 0.16
N VAL A 60 -1.62 5.82 -0.23
CA VAL A 60 -0.40 6.00 0.60
C VAL A 60 -0.17 7.48 0.94
N ALA A 61 -0.26 8.38 -0.03
CA ALA A 61 -0.08 9.82 0.13
C ALA A 61 -1.14 10.44 1.05
N TRP A 62 -2.38 9.95 0.98
CA TRP A 62 -3.44 10.34 1.90
C TRP A 62 -3.17 9.89 3.34
N ARG A 63 -2.57 8.70 3.50
CA ARG A 63 -2.28 8.09 4.80
C ARG A 63 -1.06 8.71 5.47
N GLU A 64 0.01 8.95 4.72
CA GLU A 64 1.29 9.46 5.22
C GLU A 64 1.19 10.94 5.61
N ARG A 65 1.64 11.33 6.81
CA ARG A 65 1.54 12.74 7.28
C ARG A 65 2.58 13.66 6.65
N SER A 66 3.69 13.11 6.12
CA SER A 66 4.75 13.89 5.50
C SER A 66 4.75 13.75 3.98
N ALA A 67 4.72 14.90 3.29
CA ALA A 67 4.82 14.95 1.83
C ALA A 67 6.11 14.30 1.31
N GLY A 68 7.22 14.42 2.05
CA GLY A 68 8.50 13.81 1.69
C GLY A 68 8.46 12.27 1.63
N ARG A 69 7.83 11.61 2.61
CA ARG A 69 7.66 10.14 2.56
C ARG A 69 6.67 9.73 1.48
N GLY A 70 5.62 10.51 1.26
CA GLY A 70 4.71 10.31 0.14
C GLY A 70 5.41 10.34 -1.23
N CYS A 71 6.29 11.33 -1.45
CA CYS A 71 7.08 11.41 -2.69
C CYS A 71 8.10 10.27 -2.82
N LEU A 72 8.74 9.87 -1.73
CA LEU A 72 9.65 8.71 -1.74
C LEU A 72 8.91 7.43 -2.16
N TRP A 73 7.73 7.17 -1.57
CA TRP A 73 6.90 6.04 -1.93
C TRP A 73 6.36 6.11 -3.36
N LEU A 74 6.08 7.31 -3.89
CA LEU A 74 5.74 7.48 -5.31
C LEU A 74 6.84 6.91 -6.21
N LEU A 75 8.08 7.34 -6.00
CA LEU A 75 9.23 6.89 -6.78
C LEU A 75 9.44 5.39 -6.66
N LEU A 76 9.39 4.84 -5.45
CA LEU A 76 9.51 3.40 -5.20
C LEU A 76 8.42 2.59 -5.91
N ILE A 77 7.16 3.02 -5.84
CA ILE A 77 6.04 2.29 -6.46
C ILE A 77 6.10 2.41 -7.99
N MET A 78 6.44 3.57 -8.54
CA MET A 78 6.54 3.76 -10.00
C MET A 78 7.72 3.02 -10.63
N THR A 79 8.80 2.79 -9.87
CA THR A 79 10.00 2.10 -10.37
C THR A 79 9.99 0.60 -10.09
N LEU A 80 9.57 0.20 -8.89
CA LEU A 80 9.65 -1.17 -8.40
C LEU A 80 8.29 -1.91 -8.48
N GLY A 81 7.20 -1.17 -8.73
CA GLY A 81 5.86 -1.71 -8.87
C GLY A 81 5.38 -2.46 -7.63
N ASN A 82 4.94 -3.70 -7.84
CA ASN A 82 4.36 -4.55 -6.80
C ASN A 82 5.33 -4.92 -5.67
N LEU A 83 6.64 -4.90 -5.92
CA LEU A 83 7.63 -5.19 -4.89
C LEU A 83 7.69 -4.04 -3.86
N ALA A 84 7.59 -2.78 -4.29
CA ALA A 84 7.47 -1.65 -3.37
C ALA A 84 6.12 -1.64 -2.64
N ALA A 85 5.02 -1.99 -3.32
CA ALA A 85 3.72 -2.10 -2.67
C ALA A 85 3.70 -3.17 -1.57
N ALA A 86 4.29 -4.35 -1.83
CA ALA A 86 4.43 -5.41 -0.85
C ALA A 86 5.33 -5.00 0.33
N ALA A 87 6.46 -4.32 0.05
CA ALA A 87 7.34 -3.80 1.08
C ALA A 87 6.63 -2.77 1.98
N TYR A 88 5.84 -1.86 1.40
CA TYR A 88 5.02 -0.90 2.15
C TYR A 88 4.05 -1.62 3.09
N LEU A 89 3.33 -2.61 2.56
CA LEU A 89 2.36 -3.39 3.34
C LEU A 89 3.04 -4.15 4.49
N LEU A 90 4.22 -4.74 4.25
CA LEU A 90 5.01 -5.44 5.26
C LEU A 90 5.51 -4.50 6.37
N LEU A 91 6.03 -3.33 6.01
CA LEU A 91 6.42 -2.30 6.98
C LEU A 91 5.24 -1.90 7.83
N GLN A 92 4.09 -1.68 7.20
CA GLN A 92 2.89 -1.29 7.91
C GLN A 92 2.37 -2.38 8.84
N LEU A 93 2.45 -3.63 8.39
CA LEU A 93 2.02 -4.79 9.17
C LEU A 93 2.95 -5.02 10.35
N ARG A 94 4.25 -4.76 10.21
CA ARG A 94 5.22 -4.81 11.32
C ARG A 94 4.80 -3.87 12.44
N ASP A 95 4.47 -2.63 12.08
CA ASP A 95 4.13 -1.57 13.03
C ASP A 95 2.69 -1.69 13.59
N TRP A 96 1.83 -2.52 12.97
CA TRP A 96 0.44 -2.73 13.38
C TRP A 96 0.29 -3.85 14.41
N GLN A 97 -0.46 -3.60 15.50
CA GLN A 97 -0.83 -4.60 16.50
C GLN A 97 -2.26 -5.14 16.25
N PRO A 98 -2.51 -6.46 16.39
CA PRO A 98 -3.84 -7.04 16.16
C PRO A 98 -4.97 -6.44 17.01
N ALA A 99 -4.63 -5.89 18.19
CA ALA A 99 -5.56 -5.26 19.11
C ALA A 99 -6.14 -3.92 18.58
N ASP A 100 -5.48 -3.30 17.60
CA ASP A 100 -5.88 -1.99 17.06
C ASP A 100 -7.00 -2.06 15.99
N GLY A 101 -7.37 -3.27 15.55
CA GLY A 101 -8.35 -3.48 14.50
C GLY A 101 -7.88 -3.07 13.09
N ILE A 102 -8.57 -3.61 12.07
CA ILE A 102 -8.22 -3.44 10.64
C ILE A 102 -8.39 -1.97 10.21
N ALA A 103 -9.24 -1.21 10.91
CA ALA A 103 -9.44 0.21 10.67
C ALA A 103 -8.14 1.02 10.82
N ARG A 104 -7.28 0.71 11.81
CA ARG A 104 -5.98 1.40 11.97
C ARG A 104 -5.00 1.05 10.86
N LEU A 105 -5.10 -0.16 10.30
CA LEU A 105 -4.32 -0.59 9.14
C LEU A 105 -4.71 0.21 7.88
N LEU A 106 -6.01 0.33 7.60
CA LEU A 106 -6.55 0.99 6.41
C LEU A 106 -6.54 2.53 6.48
N LEU A 107 -6.89 3.10 7.62
CA LEU A 107 -7.08 4.56 7.78
C LEU A 107 -5.80 5.29 8.23
N GLY A 108 -4.84 4.57 8.80
CA GLY A 108 -3.67 5.19 9.44
C GLY A 108 -4.06 6.09 10.62
N ASN A 109 -3.07 6.78 11.20
CA ASN A 109 -3.21 7.50 12.48
C ASN A 109 -4.06 8.78 12.42
N ARG A 110 -4.87 8.99 11.36
CA ARG A 110 -5.61 10.24 11.10
C ARG A 110 -7.04 10.26 11.64
N ARG A 111 -7.59 9.13 12.08
CA ARG A 111 -8.85 9.08 12.84
C ARG A 111 -8.75 8.04 13.94
N SER A 112 -8.49 8.49 15.16
CA SER A 112 -8.99 7.77 16.32
C SER A 112 -10.52 7.72 16.17
N VAL A 113 -11.04 6.59 15.69
CA VAL A 113 -12.45 6.28 15.97
C VAL A 113 -12.52 6.23 17.49
N PRO A 114 -13.32 7.12 18.14
CA PRO A 114 -13.46 7.06 19.59
C PRO A 114 -13.89 5.64 19.96
N PRO A 115 -13.29 5.00 20.99
CA PRO A 115 -13.67 3.66 21.37
C PRO A 115 -15.19 3.63 21.57
N ALA A 116 -15.85 2.70 20.87
CA ALA A 116 -17.28 2.46 21.00
C ALA A 116 -17.55 2.05 22.45
N GLY A 117 -17.98 3.02 23.26
CA GLY A 117 -18.15 2.82 24.69
C GLY A 117 -17.75 3.98 25.58
N THR A 118 -17.39 5.17 25.08
CA THR A 118 -17.38 6.35 25.95
C THR A 118 -18.84 6.65 26.32
N PRO A 119 -19.29 6.39 27.56
CA PRO A 119 -20.62 6.82 27.96
C PRO A 119 -20.56 8.34 27.85
N ARG A 120 -21.54 8.95 27.16
CA ARG A 120 -21.75 10.40 27.31
C ARG A 120 -21.87 10.62 28.81
N GLN A 121 -20.87 11.26 29.41
CA GLN A 121 -21.04 11.87 30.72
C GLN A 121 -22.13 12.91 30.52
N ARG A 122 -23.35 12.47 30.80
CA ARG A 122 -24.53 13.29 30.97
C ARG A 122 -24.14 14.26 32.07
N PHE A 123 -24.13 15.54 31.72
CA PHE A 123 -23.92 16.64 32.63
C PHE A 123 -24.80 16.45 33.87
N ASP A 124 -24.19 16.07 34.99
CA ASP A 124 -24.77 16.27 36.32
C ASP A 124 -24.56 17.74 36.68
N GLY A 125 -25.40 18.59 36.09
CA GLY A 125 -25.56 19.99 36.46
C GLY A 125 -26.70 20.10 37.47
N GLY A 126 -26.50 19.55 38.67
CA GLY A 126 -27.26 19.96 39.84
C GLY A 126 -26.86 21.38 40.19
N ALA A 127 -27.78 22.33 40.07
CA ALA A 127 -27.67 23.64 40.70
C ALA A 127 -28.75 23.74 41.79
N PRO A 128 -28.40 24.16 43.02
CA PRO A 128 -29.37 24.40 44.08
C PRO A 128 -30.01 25.78 43.88
N GLY A 129 -31.33 25.84 44.00
CA GLY A 129 -32.14 27.05 44.03
C GLY A 129 -33.42 26.78 44.81
#